data_AF-A0A812J4K7-F1
#
_entry.id   AF-A0A812J4K7-F1
#
_cell.length_a   1.000
_cell.length_b   1.000
_cell.length_c   1.000
_cell.angle_alpha   90.00
_cell.angle_beta   90.00
_cell.angle_gamma   90.00
#
_symmetry.space_group_name_H-M   'P 1'
#
loop_
_entity.id
_entity.type
_entity.pdbx_description
1 polymer ?
#
loop_
_entity_poly.entity_id
_entity_poly.type
_entity_poly.pdbx_seq_one_letter_code
_entity_poly.pdbx_strand_id
1 'polypeptide(L)'
;MVLVEGRRLVDEVGKELTTKLLAYPAVDIWAAGRQGAAIALQALARRPKAVRFTISQASGEELDAAGLQPAGEGPIEPSARVGIRLKIDCAEEPGALPEPVKVFQVSQRSNSDFIPLAKAVATELRWMPAGEVLAVESLLLGKAKNVHTRAYNMARAVALASDWQVKPEATGALRPFRCVAQERAVDMQVDDAPAGPEGRQFAEPKALRLVLLADGHTVAIICSKNPAKNN
;
A
#
# COMPACT_ATOMS: atom_id res chain seq x y z
N MET A 1 -9.47 -14.70 5.25
CA MET A 1 -8.34 -13.96 5.82
C MET A 1 -7.04 -14.64 5.42
N VAL A 2 -5.96 -13.87 5.22
CA VAL A 2 -4.59 -14.32 4.97
C VAL A 2 -3.66 -13.58 5.93
N LEU A 3 -2.79 -14.32 6.61
CA LEU A 3 -1.84 -13.78 7.58
C LEU A 3 -0.43 -13.79 6.97
N VAL A 4 0.22 -12.63 6.91
CA VAL A 4 1.51 -12.45 6.24
C VAL A 4 2.57 -12.05 7.26
N GLU A 5 3.36 -13.04 7.66
CA GLU A 5 4.56 -12.87 8.47
C GLU A 5 5.80 -12.64 7.60
N GLY A 6 6.82 -12.02 8.17
CA GLY A 6 8.06 -11.72 7.45
C GLY A 6 8.82 -12.96 6.95
N ARG A 7 8.54 -14.16 7.47
CA ARG A 7 9.25 -15.40 7.08
C ARG A 7 8.67 -16.08 5.83
N ARG A 8 7.47 -15.66 5.40
CA ARG A 8 6.78 -16.28 4.26
C ARG A 8 7.41 -15.86 2.93
N LEU A 9 7.28 -16.70 1.92
CA LEU A 9 7.69 -16.36 0.56
C LEU A 9 6.56 -15.66 -0.21
N VAL A 10 6.93 -14.77 -1.13
CA VAL A 10 5.95 -14.04 -1.99
C VAL A 10 5.05 -15.01 -2.74
N ASP A 11 5.62 -16.09 -3.30
CA ASP A 11 4.86 -17.04 -4.11
C ASP A 11 3.91 -17.90 -3.27
N GLU A 12 4.26 -18.20 -2.01
CA GLU A 12 3.38 -18.91 -1.07
C GLU A 12 2.16 -18.07 -0.73
N VAL A 13 2.38 -16.79 -0.41
CA VAL A 13 1.30 -15.84 -0.13
C VAL A 13 0.45 -15.63 -1.39
N GLY A 14 1.07 -15.52 -2.57
CA GLY A 14 0.35 -15.39 -3.84
C GLY A 14 -0.55 -16.59 -4.16
N LYS A 15 -0.06 -17.82 -3.93
CA LYS A 15 -0.85 -19.05 -4.08
C LYS A 15 -2.03 -19.08 -3.10
N GLU A 16 -1.79 -18.80 -1.82
CA GLU A 16 -2.85 -18.76 -0.82
C GLU A 16 -3.92 -17.71 -1.15
N LEU A 17 -3.51 -16.50 -1.53
CA LEU A 17 -4.42 -15.43 -1.95
C LEU A 17 -5.27 -15.85 -3.14
N THR A 18 -4.69 -16.53 -4.13
CA THR A 18 -5.42 -17.05 -5.28
C THR A 18 -6.47 -18.05 -4.86
N THR A 19 -6.12 -19.03 -4.01
CA THR A 19 -7.07 -20.00 -3.48
C THR A 19 -8.20 -19.33 -2.69
N LYS A 20 -7.88 -18.35 -1.84
CA LYS A 20 -8.89 -17.66 -1.02
C LYS A 20 -9.82 -16.79 -1.86
N LEU A 21 -9.31 -16.07 -2.86
CA LEU A 21 -10.14 -15.21 -3.72
C LEU A 21 -11.05 -16.01 -4.66
N LEU A 22 -10.70 -17.24 -4.99
CA LEU A 22 -11.60 -18.16 -5.70
C LEU A 22 -12.74 -18.66 -4.80
N ALA A 23 -12.49 -18.78 -3.49
CA ALA A 23 -13.45 -19.33 -2.53
C ALA A 23 -14.33 -18.27 -1.86
N TYR A 24 -13.87 -17.02 -1.77
CA TYR A 24 -14.53 -15.97 -1.00
C TYR A 24 -14.62 -14.65 -1.79
N PRO A 25 -15.76 -13.93 -1.70
CA PRO A 25 -15.97 -12.63 -2.35
C PRO A 25 -15.28 -11.45 -1.63
N ALA A 26 -14.59 -11.71 -0.53
CA ALA A 26 -13.75 -10.72 0.12
C ALA A 26 -12.64 -11.42 0.90
N VAL A 27 -11.44 -10.85 0.88
CA VAL A 27 -10.29 -11.40 1.59
C VAL A 27 -9.57 -10.27 2.33
N ASP A 28 -9.50 -10.41 3.65
CA ASP A 28 -8.66 -9.56 4.49
C ASP A 28 -7.25 -10.15 4.58
N ILE A 29 -6.24 -9.31 4.35
CA ILE A 29 -4.83 -9.62 4.53
C ILE A 29 -4.30 -8.80 5.69
N TRP A 30 -3.68 -9.47 6.65
CA TRP A 30 -3.00 -8.84 7.76
C TRP A 30 -1.50 -9.08 7.62
N ALA A 31 -0.71 -8.01 7.54
CA ALA A 31 0.71 -8.11 7.29
C ALA A 31 1.51 -7.44 8.42
N ALA A 32 2.34 -8.24 9.11
CA ALA A 32 3.10 -7.78 10.26
C ALA A 32 4.47 -7.22 9.86
N GLY A 33 4.77 -6.01 10.33
CA GLY A 33 6.06 -5.36 10.16
C GLY A 33 6.44 -5.06 8.71
N ARG A 34 7.69 -4.65 8.50
CA ARG A 34 8.18 -4.15 7.20
C ARG A 34 8.21 -5.24 6.12
N GLN A 35 8.70 -6.42 6.49
CA GLN A 35 8.86 -7.53 5.56
C GLN A 35 7.51 -8.15 5.18
N GLY A 36 6.61 -8.38 6.16
CA GLY A 36 5.28 -8.90 5.87
C GLY A 36 4.49 -7.98 4.93
N ALA A 37 4.54 -6.67 5.18
CA ALA A 37 3.93 -5.67 4.29
C ALA A 37 4.46 -5.72 2.85
N ALA A 38 5.80 -5.79 2.70
CA ALA A 38 6.42 -5.89 1.39
C ALA A 38 6.04 -7.18 0.65
N ILE A 39 6.01 -8.32 1.36
CA ILE A 39 5.60 -9.61 0.81
C ILE A 39 4.14 -9.56 0.35
N ALA A 40 3.24 -9.04 1.19
CA ALA A 40 1.82 -8.95 0.87
C ALA A 40 1.57 -8.10 -0.40
N LEU A 41 2.21 -6.94 -0.50
CA LEU A 41 2.06 -6.07 -1.66
C LEU A 41 2.66 -6.68 -2.93
N GLN A 42 3.84 -7.31 -2.85
CA GLN A 42 4.43 -7.99 -4.00
C GLN A 42 3.58 -9.18 -4.46
N ALA A 43 3.02 -9.95 -3.51
CA ALA A 43 2.13 -11.06 -3.83
C ALA A 43 0.86 -10.58 -4.56
N LEU A 44 0.31 -9.43 -4.18
CA LEU A 44 -0.80 -8.81 -4.90
C LEU A 44 -0.38 -8.30 -6.28
N ALA A 45 0.78 -7.65 -6.36
CA ALA A 45 1.33 -7.05 -7.57
C ALA A 45 1.66 -8.07 -8.68
N ARG A 46 1.99 -9.31 -8.30
CA ARG A 46 2.31 -10.42 -9.22
C ARG A 46 1.10 -11.23 -9.66
N ARG A 47 -0.10 -10.88 -9.21
CA ARG A 47 -1.32 -11.58 -9.65
C ARG A 47 -1.56 -11.34 -11.14
N PRO A 48 -2.07 -12.33 -11.88
CA PRO A 48 -2.42 -12.15 -13.29
C PRO A 48 -3.59 -11.18 -13.47
N LYS A 49 -4.46 -11.09 -12.46
CA LYS A 49 -5.59 -10.16 -12.42
C LYS A 49 -5.43 -9.23 -11.24
N ALA A 50 -5.46 -7.94 -11.55
CA ALA A 50 -5.49 -6.87 -10.57
C ALA A 50 -6.73 -6.99 -9.68
N VAL A 51 -6.54 -6.74 -8.39
CA VAL A 51 -7.61 -6.72 -7.40
C VAL A 51 -7.63 -5.37 -6.71
N ARG A 52 -8.82 -4.80 -6.53
CA ARG A 52 -9.01 -3.60 -5.73
C ARG A 52 -8.91 -3.94 -4.24
N PHE A 53 -8.30 -3.06 -3.47
CA PHE A 53 -8.30 -3.17 -2.02
C PHE A 53 -8.25 -1.80 -1.35
N THR A 54 -8.74 -1.72 -0.12
CA THR A 54 -8.40 -0.63 0.81
C THR A 54 -7.20 -1.02 1.66
N ILE A 55 -6.39 -0.04 2.01
CA ILE A 55 -5.25 -0.19 2.89
C ILE A 55 -5.45 0.68 4.13
N SER A 56 -5.23 0.09 5.30
CA SER A 56 -5.23 0.80 6.58
C SER A 56 -4.04 0.37 7.45
N GLN A 57 -3.71 1.17 8.46
CA GLN A 57 -2.76 0.73 9.47
C GLN A 57 -3.40 -0.35 10.36
N ALA A 58 -2.57 -1.24 10.90
CA ALA A 58 -2.97 -2.23 11.88
C ALA A 58 -2.13 -2.07 13.15
N SER A 59 -2.77 -1.97 14.31
CA SER A 59 -2.11 -1.89 15.60
C SER A 59 -1.53 -3.25 16.02
N GLY A 60 -0.61 -3.27 16.98
CA GLY A 60 -0.08 -4.53 17.53
C GLY A 60 -1.18 -5.41 18.11
N GLU A 61 -2.14 -4.82 18.84
CA GLU A 61 -3.28 -5.52 19.42
C GLU A 61 -4.15 -6.18 18.35
N GLU A 62 -4.40 -5.50 17.23
CA GLU A 62 -5.17 -6.08 16.12
C GLU A 62 -4.42 -7.23 15.44
N LEU A 63 -3.09 -7.12 15.33
CA LEU A 63 -2.25 -8.20 14.78
C LEU A 63 -2.21 -9.40 15.71
N ASP A 64 -2.13 -9.18 17.02
CA ASP A 64 -2.17 -10.24 18.04
C ASP A 64 -3.53 -10.94 18.04
N ALA A 65 -4.62 -10.18 17.99
CA ALA A 65 -5.98 -10.72 17.86
C ALA A 65 -6.19 -11.51 16.56
N ALA A 66 -5.52 -11.12 15.47
CA ALA A 66 -5.50 -11.87 14.21
C ALA A 66 -4.62 -13.14 14.26
N GLY A 67 -3.87 -13.35 15.34
CA GLY A 67 -3.00 -14.52 15.53
C GLY A 67 -1.62 -14.40 14.87
N LEU A 68 -1.19 -13.20 14.45
CA LEU A 68 0.16 -13.00 13.94
C LEU A 68 1.13 -12.89 15.11
N GLN A 69 2.20 -13.69 15.14
CA GLN A 69 3.21 -13.57 16.20
C GLN A 69 4.33 -12.58 15.81
N PRO A 70 4.98 -11.92 16.79
CA PRO A 70 6.16 -11.11 16.53
C PRO A 70 7.31 -11.97 15.99
N ALA A 71 8.04 -11.44 15.00
CA ALA A 71 9.21 -12.12 14.46
C ALA A 71 10.41 -11.94 15.41
N GLY A 72 10.67 -12.91 16.28
CA GLY A 72 11.85 -12.94 17.15
C GLY A 72 11.60 -13.62 18.49
N GLU A 73 12.70 -13.99 19.15
CA GLU A 73 12.69 -14.47 20.53
C GLU A 73 12.86 -13.25 21.45
N GLY A 74 11.76 -12.66 21.88
CA GLY A 74 11.79 -11.56 22.84
C GLY A 74 10.45 -10.87 23.01
N PRO A 75 10.18 -10.32 24.21
CA PRO A 75 9.00 -9.50 24.42
C PRO A 75 9.13 -8.21 23.58
N ILE A 76 8.26 -8.06 22.59
CA ILE A 76 8.06 -6.79 21.89
C ILE A 76 6.80 -6.17 22.50
N GLU A 77 6.89 -4.92 22.95
CA GLU A 77 5.69 -4.21 23.40
C GLU A 77 4.67 -4.14 22.26
N PRO A 78 3.39 -4.50 22.48
CA PRO A 78 2.35 -4.46 21.44
C PRO A 78 2.23 -3.07 20.80
N SER A 79 2.43 -2.00 21.57
CA SER A 79 2.40 -0.60 21.10
C SER A 79 3.47 -0.28 20.05
N ALA A 80 4.62 -0.95 20.09
CA ALA A 80 5.72 -0.76 19.14
C ALA A 80 5.49 -1.54 17.83
N ARG A 81 4.54 -2.47 17.82
CA ARG A 81 4.25 -3.31 16.67
C ARG A 81 3.22 -2.63 15.78
N VAL A 82 3.60 -2.41 14.52
CA VAL A 82 2.75 -1.80 13.51
C VAL A 82 2.73 -2.67 12.25
N GLY A 83 1.55 -2.91 11.72
CA GLY A 83 1.33 -3.63 10.48
C GLY A 83 0.50 -2.83 9.49
N ILE A 84 0.08 -3.52 8.43
CA ILE A 84 -0.91 -3.02 7.49
C ILE A 84 -2.01 -4.06 7.33
N ARG A 85 -3.24 -3.58 7.13
CA ARG A 85 -4.39 -4.38 6.76
C ARG A 85 -4.77 -4.03 5.32
N LEU A 86 -4.91 -5.05 4.48
CA LEU A 86 -5.37 -4.92 3.10
C LEU A 86 -6.72 -5.63 3.01
N LYS A 87 -7.78 -4.90 2.74
CA LYS A 87 -9.12 -5.46 2.59
C LYS A 87 -9.49 -5.48 1.12
N ILE A 88 -9.54 -6.67 0.55
CA ILE A 88 -9.95 -6.91 -0.84
C ILE A 88 -11.46 -7.08 -0.89
N ASP A 89 -12.12 -6.22 -1.64
CA ASP A 89 -13.49 -6.35 -2.11
C ASP A 89 -13.45 -6.91 -3.54
N CYS A 90 -14.05 -8.09 -3.80
CA CYS A 90 -13.85 -8.92 -5.01
C CYS A 90 -14.25 -8.34 -6.40
N ALA A 91 -14.13 -7.04 -6.62
CA ALA A 91 -14.00 -6.53 -7.96
C ALA A 91 -12.57 -6.83 -8.46
N GLU A 92 -12.41 -7.91 -9.23
CA GLU A 92 -11.30 -7.98 -10.18
C GLU A 92 -11.41 -6.76 -11.11
N GLU A 93 -10.28 -6.11 -11.39
CA GLU A 93 -10.31 -4.97 -12.30
C GLU A 93 -10.53 -5.43 -13.74
N PRO A 94 -11.63 -4.98 -14.39
CA PRO A 94 -11.84 -5.30 -15.78
C PRO A 94 -10.87 -4.48 -16.64
N GLY A 95 -9.79 -5.12 -17.07
CA GLY A 95 -8.89 -4.60 -18.10
C GLY A 95 -7.65 -3.89 -17.59
N ALA A 96 -7.02 -3.13 -18.49
CA ALA A 96 -5.82 -2.35 -18.19
C ALA A 96 -6.18 -1.13 -17.35
N LEU A 97 -5.43 -0.91 -16.27
CA LEU A 97 -5.55 0.34 -15.51
C LEU A 97 -5.09 1.53 -16.38
N PRO A 98 -5.73 2.70 -16.24
CA PRO A 98 -5.25 3.91 -16.89
C PRO A 98 -3.84 4.26 -16.39
N GLU A 99 -3.03 4.89 -17.24
CA GLU A 99 -1.70 5.34 -16.83
C GLU A 99 -1.86 6.48 -15.80
N PRO A 100 -1.11 6.45 -14.68
CA PRO A 100 -1.24 7.48 -13.66
C PRO A 100 -0.89 8.88 -14.16
N VAL A 101 -1.73 9.86 -13.85
CA VAL A 101 -1.47 11.27 -14.20
C VAL A 101 -0.27 11.83 -13.43
N LYS A 102 0.03 11.23 -12.27
CA LYS A 102 1.17 11.59 -11.43
C LYS A 102 1.66 10.38 -10.64
N VAL A 103 2.97 10.24 -10.56
CA VAL A 103 3.66 9.15 -9.85
C VAL A 103 4.55 9.73 -8.75
N PHE A 104 4.29 9.34 -7.51
CA PHE A 104 5.15 9.67 -6.37
C PHE A 104 6.20 8.58 -6.16
N GLN A 105 7.48 8.92 -6.32
CA GLN A 105 8.57 7.97 -6.11
C GLN A 105 9.04 7.97 -4.65
N VAL A 106 9.05 6.79 -4.04
CA VAL A 106 9.61 6.56 -2.70
C VAL A 106 11.12 6.36 -2.83
N SER A 107 11.86 7.42 -2.54
CA SER A 107 13.31 7.48 -2.70
C SER A 107 14.06 6.46 -1.83
N GLN A 108 15.32 6.19 -2.20
CA GLN A 108 16.22 5.35 -1.42
C GLN A 108 16.73 6.02 -0.12
N ARG A 109 16.66 7.35 -0.02
CA ARG A 109 17.29 8.13 1.05
C ARG A 109 16.34 8.47 2.20
N SER A 110 15.03 8.50 1.97
CA SER A 110 14.04 8.87 2.98
C SER A 110 13.54 7.64 3.77
N ASN A 111 14.35 7.15 4.70
CA ASN A 111 13.91 6.10 5.63
C ASN A 111 12.94 6.62 6.70
N SER A 112 12.84 7.95 6.92
CA SER A 112 12.12 8.53 8.05
C SER A 112 10.75 9.13 7.73
N ASP A 113 10.55 9.70 6.53
CA ASP A 113 9.45 10.67 6.36
C ASP A 113 8.36 10.16 5.40
N PHE A 114 7.50 9.26 5.90
CA PHE A 114 6.30 8.84 5.17
C PHE A 114 5.14 9.85 5.30
N ILE A 115 5.18 10.73 6.30
CA ILE A 115 4.12 11.74 6.56
C ILE A 115 4.02 12.77 5.42
N PRO A 116 5.11 13.39 4.91
CA PRO A 116 5.03 14.29 3.77
C PRO A 116 4.44 13.62 2.52
N LEU A 117 4.82 12.36 2.27
CA LEU A 117 4.27 11.57 1.18
C LEU A 117 2.76 11.34 1.36
N ALA A 118 2.32 10.95 2.56
CA ALA A 118 0.91 10.78 2.87
C ALA A 118 0.12 12.07 2.61
N LYS A 119 0.65 13.24 3.01
CA LYS A 119 0.02 14.54 2.80
C LYS A 119 -0.08 14.90 1.33
N ALA A 120 0.99 14.67 0.57
CA ALA A 120 1.00 14.90 -0.86
C ALA A 120 -0.04 14.02 -1.56
N VAL A 121 -0.07 12.72 -1.26
CA VAL A 121 -1.05 11.76 -1.80
C VAL A 121 -2.47 12.19 -1.48
N ALA A 122 -2.78 12.48 -0.21
CA ALA A 122 -4.11 12.90 0.20
C ALA A 122 -4.54 14.22 -0.46
N THR A 123 -3.61 15.16 -0.63
CA THR A 123 -3.89 16.45 -1.27
C THR A 123 -4.22 16.27 -2.75
N GLU A 124 -3.44 15.48 -3.49
CA GLU A 124 -3.71 15.26 -4.92
C GLU A 124 -5.03 14.51 -5.13
N LEU A 125 -5.29 13.45 -4.35
CA LEU A 125 -6.52 12.66 -4.47
C LEU A 125 -7.79 13.48 -4.23
N ARG A 126 -7.71 14.49 -3.35
CA ARG A 126 -8.82 15.39 -3.06
C ARG A 126 -9.30 16.15 -4.31
N TRP A 127 -8.38 16.53 -5.20
CA TRP A 127 -8.67 17.37 -6.36
C TRP A 127 -8.74 16.59 -7.69
N MET A 128 -8.41 15.30 -7.65
CA MET A 128 -8.35 14.43 -8.82
C MET A 128 -9.72 14.24 -9.49
N PRO A 129 -9.90 14.45 -10.80
CA PRO A 129 -11.12 14.10 -11.52
C PRO A 129 -11.52 12.62 -11.39
N ALA A 130 -12.81 12.30 -11.59
CA ALA A 130 -13.26 10.91 -11.63
C ALA A 130 -12.69 10.18 -12.86
N GLY A 131 -12.19 8.97 -12.68
CA GLY A 131 -11.57 8.17 -13.74
C GLY A 131 -10.05 8.39 -13.90
N GLU A 132 -9.50 9.44 -13.31
CA GLU A 132 -8.04 9.60 -13.21
C GLU A 132 -7.46 8.82 -12.03
N VAL A 133 -6.16 8.51 -12.12
CA VAL A 133 -5.47 7.71 -11.10
C VAL A 133 -4.11 8.31 -10.76
N LEU A 134 -3.70 8.15 -9.50
CA LEU A 134 -2.35 8.43 -9.04
C LEU A 134 -1.58 7.13 -8.85
N ALA A 135 -0.27 7.22 -8.79
CA ALA A 135 0.54 6.12 -8.30
C ALA A 135 1.54 6.56 -7.24
N VAL A 136 1.84 5.63 -6.34
CA VAL A 136 3.03 5.70 -5.48
C VAL A 136 3.89 4.50 -5.84
N GLU A 137 5.18 4.73 -6.06
CA GLU A 137 6.06 3.72 -6.62
C GLU A 137 7.38 3.61 -5.84
N SER A 138 7.90 2.40 -5.70
CA SER A 138 9.25 2.18 -5.20
C SER A 138 9.99 1.14 -6.01
N LEU A 139 11.26 1.44 -6.34
CA LEU A 139 12.16 0.49 -6.99
C LEU A 139 12.40 -0.74 -6.10
N LEU A 140 12.32 -1.92 -6.70
CA LEU A 140 12.65 -3.22 -6.10
C LEU A 140 14.13 -3.56 -6.31
N LEU A 141 15.01 -2.57 -6.14
CA LEU A 141 16.46 -2.70 -6.33
C LEU A 141 17.25 -2.55 -5.00
N GLY A 142 18.36 -3.28 -4.89
CA GLY A 142 19.30 -3.21 -3.77
C GLY A 142 19.07 -4.26 -2.69
N LYS A 143 19.61 -4.03 -1.49
CA LYS A 143 19.51 -4.97 -0.36
C LYS A 143 18.06 -5.18 0.07
N ALA A 144 17.66 -6.42 0.34
CA ALA A 144 16.29 -6.79 0.71
C ALA A 144 15.71 -5.94 1.86
N LYS A 145 16.49 -5.68 2.92
CA LYS A 145 16.09 -4.80 4.05
C LYS A 145 15.64 -3.41 3.59
N ASN A 146 16.30 -2.84 2.58
CA ASN A 146 15.98 -1.52 2.05
C ASN A 146 14.71 -1.57 1.19
N VAL A 147 14.57 -2.61 0.36
CA VAL A 147 13.36 -2.86 -0.43
C VAL A 147 12.14 -3.00 0.49
N HIS A 148 12.24 -3.81 1.54
CA HIS A 148 11.17 -4.00 2.52
C HIS A 148 10.81 -2.70 3.23
N THR A 149 11.82 -1.92 3.65
CA THR A 149 11.59 -0.63 4.33
C THR A 149 10.87 0.37 3.42
N ARG A 150 11.26 0.47 2.14
CA ARG A 150 10.58 1.38 1.19
C ARG A 150 9.16 0.94 0.88
N ALA A 151 8.94 -0.35 0.60
CA ALA A 151 7.60 -0.88 0.37
C ALA A 151 6.68 -0.67 1.57
N TYR A 152 7.21 -0.84 2.79
CA TYR A 152 6.47 -0.56 4.02
C TYR A 152 6.16 0.93 4.22
N ASN A 153 7.13 1.82 4.00
CA ASN A 153 6.91 3.27 4.12
C ASN A 153 5.89 3.76 3.07
N MET A 154 5.96 3.23 1.85
CA MET A 154 4.96 3.44 0.81
C MET A 154 3.57 3.01 1.29
N ALA A 155 3.44 1.78 1.79
CA ALA A 155 2.19 1.23 2.29
C ALA A 155 1.61 2.08 3.43
N ARG A 156 2.45 2.49 4.39
CA ARG A 156 2.04 3.36 5.51
C ARG A 156 1.61 4.74 5.08
N ALA A 157 2.30 5.34 4.11
CA ALA A 157 1.92 6.64 3.58
C ALA A 157 0.53 6.58 2.93
N VAL A 158 0.28 5.55 2.11
CA VAL A 158 -1.03 5.35 1.47
C VAL A 158 -2.11 5.01 2.50
N ALA A 159 -1.80 4.18 3.51
CA ALA A 159 -2.72 3.89 4.61
C ALA A 159 -3.12 5.16 5.37
N LEU A 160 -2.15 6.00 5.73
CA LEU A 160 -2.41 7.25 6.44
C LEU A 160 -3.20 8.23 5.58
N ALA A 161 -2.88 8.32 4.28
CA ALA A 161 -3.67 9.12 3.34
C ALA A 161 -5.12 8.61 3.24
N SER A 162 -5.33 7.29 3.19
CA SER A 162 -6.65 6.68 3.21
C SER A 162 -7.40 7.01 4.50
N ASP A 163 -6.75 6.92 5.66
CA ASP A 163 -7.35 7.24 6.94
C ASP A 163 -7.81 8.71 7.01
N TRP A 164 -7.01 9.66 6.51
CA TRP A 164 -7.41 11.07 6.41
C TRP A 164 -8.57 11.32 5.45
N GLN A 165 -8.70 10.51 4.40
CA GLN A 165 -9.84 10.57 3.45
C GLN A 165 -11.11 9.88 3.98
N VAL A 166 -11.04 9.13 5.08
CA VAL A 166 -12.21 8.50 5.71
C VAL A 166 -12.60 9.23 7.01
N LYS A 167 -11.62 9.79 7.73
CA LYS A 167 -11.78 10.49 9.01
C LYS A 167 -11.06 11.84 8.93
N PRO A 168 -11.65 12.84 8.29
CA PRO A 168 -10.98 14.11 8.11
C PRO A 168 -11.03 14.88 9.44
N GLU A 169 -9.88 15.28 9.97
CA GLU A 169 -9.82 16.07 11.21
C GLU A 169 -10.46 17.46 11.04
N ALA A 170 -10.51 17.97 9.80
CA ALA A 170 -11.14 19.23 9.44
C ALA A 170 -12.26 19.00 8.41
N THR A 171 -13.33 19.79 8.48
CA THR A 171 -14.50 19.74 7.59
C THR A 171 -14.08 19.88 6.12
N GLY A 172 -13.93 18.77 5.42
CA GLY A 172 -13.49 18.70 4.04
C GLY A 172 -14.18 17.56 3.30
N ALA A 173 -14.29 17.69 1.97
CA ALA A 173 -14.84 16.64 1.13
C ALA A 173 -14.00 15.38 1.25
N LEU A 174 -14.65 14.28 1.61
CA LEU A 174 -14.02 12.97 1.66
C LEU A 174 -14.06 12.34 0.30
N ARG A 175 -12.89 11.89 -0.15
CA ARG A 175 -12.80 11.07 -1.34
C ARG A 175 -12.03 9.80 -1.02
N PRO A 176 -12.73 8.77 -0.54
CA PRO A 176 -12.17 7.43 -0.45
C PRO A 176 -11.57 7.01 -1.78
N PHE A 177 -10.58 6.14 -1.72
CA PHE A 177 -9.94 5.61 -2.90
C PHE A 177 -9.62 4.14 -2.68
N ARG A 178 -9.53 3.41 -3.79
CA ARG A 178 -9.09 2.02 -3.80
C ARG A 178 -7.68 1.91 -4.35
N CYS A 179 -6.97 0.89 -3.93
CA CYS A 179 -5.62 0.62 -4.34
C CYS A 179 -5.60 -0.60 -5.26
N VAL A 180 -4.67 -0.59 -6.21
CA VAL A 180 -4.24 -1.78 -6.96
C VAL A 180 -2.73 -1.85 -6.90
N ALA A 181 -2.20 -3.02 -6.59
CA ALA A 181 -0.76 -3.26 -6.60
C ALA A 181 -0.33 -3.79 -7.97
N GLN A 182 0.79 -3.29 -8.48
CA GLN A 182 1.38 -3.72 -9.75
C GLN A 182 2.91 -3.84 -9.62
N GLU A 183 3.47 -4.83 -10.30
CA GLU A 183 4.92 -4.94 -10.49
C GLU A 183 5.20 -4.55 -11.96
N ARG A 184 6.03 -3.54 -12.17
CA ARG A 184 6.32 -2.99 -13.51
C ARG A 184 7.82 -3.03 -13.79
N ALA A 185 8.20 -3.37 -15.02
CA ALA A 185 9.58 -3.20 -15.49
C ALA A 185 9.90 -1.71 -15.64
N VAL A 186 11.08 -1.31 -15.19
CA VAL A 186 11.55 0.08 -15.25
C VAL A 186 12.67 0.17 -16.27
N ASP A 187 12.53 1.05 -17.24
CA ASP A 187 13.62 1.39 -18.15
C ASP A 187 14.61 2.27 -17.37
N MET A 188 15.67 1.65 -16.83
CA MET A 188 16.80 2.39 -16.30
C MET A 188 17.69 2.80 -17.46
N GLN A 189 17.91 4.12 -17.62
CA GLN A 189 18.94 4.58 -18.54
C GLN A 189 20.29 4.01 -18.08
N VAL A 190 21.04 3.44 -19.02
CA VAL A 190 22.23 2.62 -18.77
C VAL A 190 23.31 3.36 -17.98
N ASP A 191 23.34 4.69 -18.08
CA ASP A 191 24.32 5.54 -17.40
C ASP A 191 24.18 5.57 -15.86
N ASP A 192 23.00 5.22 -15.33
CA ASP A 192 22.74 5.15 -13.89
C ASP A 192 22.83 3.73 -13.31
N ALA A 193 23.14 2.73 -14.14
CA ALA A 193 23.23 1.35 -13.69
C ALA A 193 24.49 1.19 -12.81
N PRO A 194 24.37 0.74 -11.54
CA PRO A 194 25.53 0.49 -10.72
C PRO A 194 26.39 -0.58 -11.39
N ALA A 195 27.67 -0.26 -11.66
CA ALA A 195 28.63 -1.21 -12.21
C ALA A 195 28.64 -2.47 -11.35
N GLY A 196 28.04 -3.54 -11.87
CA GLY A 196 28.00 -4.82 -11.19
C GLY A 196 29.37 -5.46 -11.15
N PRO A 197 29.61 -6.41 -10.23
CA PRO A 197 30.74 -7.32 -10.37
C PRO A 197 30.63 -8.00 -11.74
N GLU A 198 31.71 -7.93 -12.52
CA GLU A 198 31.77 -8.33 -13.92
C GLU A 198 31.07 -9.68 -14.16
N GLY A 199 30.11 -9.70 -15.11
CA GLY A 199 29.51 -10.92 -15.63
C GLY A 199 28.18 -11.39 -15.03
N ARG A 200 27.56 -10.69 -14.06
CA ARG A 200 26.18 -11.00 -13.65
C ARG A 200 25.17 -10.20 -14.49
N GLN A 201 24.40 -10.91 -15.32
CA GLN A 201 23.16 -10.35 -15.89
C GLN A 201 22.24 -9.96 -14.73
N PHE A 202 22.00 -8.67 -14.56
CA PHE A 202 20.97 -8.21 -13.63
C PHE A 202 19.61 -8.55 -14.23
N ALA A 203 18.76 -9.18 -13.44
CA ALA A 203 17.34 -9.23 -13.77
C ALA A 203 16.84 -7.80 -14.02
N GLU A 204 16.00 -7.61 -15.03
CA GLU A 204 15.43 -6.31 -15.37
C GLU A 204 14.92 -5.60 -14.11
N PRO A 205 15.32 -4.34 -13.87
CA PRO A 205 14.92 -3.63 -12.67
C PRO A 205 13.40 -3.46 -12.67
N LYS A 206 12.78 -3.79 -11.54
CA LYS A 206 11.34 -3.69 -11.34
C LYS A 206 10.98 -2.65 -10.31
N ALA A 207 9.78 -2.10 -10.41
CA ALA A 207 9.17 -1.28 -9.39
C ALA A 207 7.88 -1.91 -8.88
N LEU A 208 7.63 -1.72 -7.59
CA LEU A 208 6.34 -1.96 -6.96
C LEU A 208 5.56 -0.66 -6.97
N ARG A 209 4.39 -0.69 -7.60
CA ARG A 209 3.49 0.45 -7.78
C ARG A 209 2.17 0.19 -7.06
N LEU A 210 1.70 1.17 -6.30
CA LEU A 210 0.31 1.26 -5.81
C LEU A 210 -0.43 2.30 -6.64
N VAL A 211 -1.33 1.85 -7.49
CA VAL A 211 -2.25 2.70 -8.25
C VAL A 211 -3.44 3.04 -7.37
N LEU A 212 -3.75 4.32 -7.24
CA LEU A 212 -4.79 4.87 -6.37
C LEU A 212 -5.97 5.35 -7.25
N LEU A 213 -7.09 4.65 -7.12
CA LEU A 213 -8.33 4.85 -7.85
C LEU A 213 -9.26 5.72 -7.00
N ALA A 214 -9.44 7.00 -7.33
CA ALA A 214 -10.34 7.85 -6.57
C ALA A 214 -11.80 7.41 -6.82
N ASP A 215 -12.56 7.15 -5.75
CA ASP A 215 -13.98 6.82 -5.90
C ASP A 215 -14.67 8.06 -6.49
N GLY A 216 -15.40 7.90 -7.60
CA GLY A 216 -16.01 9.02 -8.35
C GLY A 216 -17.14 9.75 -7.59
N HIS A 217 -17.51 9.26 -6.40
CA HIS A 217 -18.53 9.87 -5.55
C HIS A 217 -17.89 10.79 -4.53
N THR A 218 -17.97 12.10 -4.75
CA THR A 218 -17.67 13.08 -3.70
C THR A 218 -18.79 13.05 -2.68
N VAL A 219 -18.54 12.52 -1.48
CA VAL A 219 -19.50 12.62 -0.38
C VAL A 219 -19.35 14.00 0.24
N ALA A 220 -20.26 14.91 -0.11
CA ALA A 220 -20.33 16.22 0.53
C ALA A 220 -20.83 16.05 1.97
N ILE A 221 -19.92 16.12 2.93
CA ILE A 221 -20.31 16.23 4.34
C ILE A 221 -20.78 17.66 4.56
N ILE A 222 -22.09 17.87 4.58
CA ILE A 222 -22.68 19.11 5.08
C ILE A 222 -22.45 19.12 6.58
N CYS A 223 -21.35 19.73 7.02
CA CYS A 223 -21.17 20.01 8.43
C CYS A 223 -22.22 21.05 8.81
N SER A 224 -23.33 20.59 9.37
CA SER A 224 -24.29 21.45 10.04
C SER A 224 -23.51 22.20 11.12
N LYS A 225 -23.17 23.47 10.86
CA LYS A 225 -22.71 24.38 11.90
C LYS A 225 -23.76 24.32 12.99
N ASN A 226 -23.42 23.71 14.12
CA ASN A 226 -24.27 23.71 15.29
C ASN A 226 -24.41 25.18 15.68
N PRO A 227 -25.59 25.83 15.52
CA PRO A 227 -25.72 27.22 15.92
C PRO A 227 -25.56 27.24 17.43
N ALA A 228 -24.40 27.71 17.88
CA ALA A 228 -24.12 27.91 19.28
C ALA A 228 -25.23 28.80 19.86
N LYS A 229 -25.83 28.32 20.94
CA LYS A 229 -26.84 28.99 21.75
C LYS A 229 -26.38 30.41 22.07
N ASN A 230 -27.15 31.41 21.63
CA ASN A 230 -27.12 32.74 22.22
C ASN A 230 -27.65 32.61 23.66
N ASN A 231 -26.78 32.87 24.63
CA ASN A 231 -27.19 33.29 25.98
C ASN A 231 -27.27 34.82 26.00
#